data_AF-A0A835G2S9-F1
#
_entry.id   AF-A0A835G2S9-F1
#
_cell.length_a   1.000
_cell.length_b   1.000
_cell.length_c   1.000
_cell.angle_alpha   90.00
_cell.angle_beta   90.00
_cell.angle_gamma   90.00
#
_symmetry.space_group_name_H-M   'P 1'
#
loop_
_entity.id
_entity.type
_entity.pdbx_description
1 polymer ?
#
loop_
_entity_poly.entity_id
_entity_poly.type
_entity_poly.pdbx_seq_one_letter_code
_entity_poly.pdbx_strand_id
1 'polypeptide(L)' 'MIGPTGVQASQQTELAVIYIAWNIWKERCRRVFDNKAMSMPQLVLLIKQDIQNWHMAHTLWEE' A
#
# COMPACT_ATOMS: atom_id res chain seq x y z
N MET A 1 15.64 -12.54 27.06
CA MET A 1 15.75 -12.44 25.59
C MET A 1 14.67 -11.48 25.11
N ILE A 2 15.02 -10.21 24.90
CA ILE A 2 14.08 -9.15 24.56
C ILE A 2 14.27 -8.88 23.06
N GLY A 3 13.36 -9.41 22.24
CA GLY A 3 13.30 -9.11 20.80
C GLY A 3 12.71 -7.72 20.55
N PRO A 4 13.04 -7.06 19.43
CA PRO A 4 12.66 -5.67 19.17
C PRO A 4 11.20 -5.57 18.69
N THR A 5 10.24 -5.62 19.61
CA THR A 5 8.80 -5.48 19.28
C THR A 5 8.36 -4.04 18.98
N GLY A 6 9.22 -3.04 19.18
CA GLY A 6 8.87 -1.62 18.99
C GLY A 6 9.12 -1.06 17.59
N VAL A 7 10.09 -1.59 16.85
CA VAL A 7 10.58 -0.98 15.58
C VAL A 7 9.79 -1.46 14.36
N GLN A 8 9.22 -2.66 14.41
CA GLN A 8 8.46 -3.22 13.27
C GLN A 8 7.10 -2.54 13.08
N ALA A 9 6.42 -2.12 14.15
CA ALA A 9 5.10 -1.50 14.05
C ALA A 9 5.13 -0.10 13.41
N SER A 10 6.15 0.72 13.71
CA SER A 10 6.35 2.03 13.06
C SER A 10 6.74 1.90 11.59
N GLN A 11 7.51 0.86 11.24
CA GLN A 11 7.94 0.67 9.85
C GLN A 11 6.79 0.20 8.95
N GLN A 12 5.84 -0.59 9.49
CA GLN A 12 4.64 -1.00 8.76
C GLN A 12 3.71 0.19 8.44
N THR A 13 3.57 1.16 9.35
CA THR A 13 2.72 2.34 9.10
C THR A 13 3.35 3.30 8.09
N GLU A 14 4.67 3.47 8.10
CA GLU A 14 5.40 4.28 7.13
C GLU A 14 5.27 3.71 5.70
N LEU A 15 5.46 2.39 5.56
CA LEU A 15 5.32 1.72 4.25
C LEU A 15 3.87 1.77 3.74
N ALA A 16 2.88 1.62 4.62
CA ALA A 16 1.48 1.78 4.24
C ALA A 16 1.18 3.17 3.66
N VAL A 17 1.71 4.24 4.27
CA VAL A 17 1.55 5.62 3.74
C VAL A 17 2.18 5.76 2.36
N ILE A 18 3.36 5.18 2.14
CA ILE A 18 4.04 5.19 0.83
C ILE A 18 3.17 4.49 -0.22
N TYR A 19 2.63 3.30 0.07
CA TYR A 19 1.76 2.56 -0.85
C TYR A 19 0.44 3.27 -1.15
N ILE A 20 -0.14 3.94 -0.15
CA ILE A 20 -1.35 4.77 -0.33
C ILE A 20 -1.03 5.95 -1.26
N ALA A 21 0.02 6.71 -0.95
CA ALA A 21 0.42 7.88 -1.74
C ALA A 21 0.78 7.49 -3.18
N TRP A 22 1.47 6.36 -3.36
CA TRP A 22 1.81 5.80 -4.67
C TRP A 22 0.57 5.48 -5.50
N ASN A 23 -0.43 4.81 -4.91
CA ASN A 23 -1.65 4.46 -5.60
C ASN A 23 -2.50 5.69 -5.98
N ILE A 24 -2.56 6.69 -5.12
CA ILE A 24 -3.22 7.97 -5.42
C ILE A 24 -2.51 8.69 -6.58
N TRP A 25 -1.17 8.70 -6.56
CA TRP A 25 -0.36 9.28 -7.64
C TRP A 25 -0.62 8.57 -8.98
N LYS A 26 -0.57 7.23 -9.01
CA LYS A 26 -0.89 6.42 -10.21
C LYS A 26 -2.28 6.77 -10.77
N GLU A 27 -3.29 6.87 -9.91
CA GLU A 27 -4.65 7.20 -10.35
C GLU A 27 -4.74 8.63 -10.92
N ARG A 28 -4.05 9.59 -10.31
CA ARG A 28 -3.99 10.96 -10.87
C ARG A 28 -3.33 10.96 -12.24
N CYS A 29 -2.22 10.26 -12.41
CA CYS A 29 -1.56 10.11 -13.71
C CYS A 29 -2.50 9.46 -14.74
N ARG A 30 -3.21 8.40 -14.37
CA ARG A 30 -4.18 7.72 -15.23
C ARG A 30 -5.33 8.65 -15.67
N ARG A 31 -5.80 9.52 -14.78
CA ARG A 31 -6.82 10.54 -15.14
C ARG A 31 -6.30 11.58 -16.10
N VAL A 32 -5.07 12.05 -15.90
CA VAL A 32 -4.49 13.14 -16.68
C VAL A 32 -3.99 12.67 -18.05
N PHE A 33 -3.33 11.50 -18.11
CA PHE A 33 -2.67 11.02 -19.32
C PHE A 33 -3.54 10.04 -20.12
N ASP A 34 -4.28 9.14 -19.46
CA ASP A 34 -5.13 8.16 -20.16
C ASP A 34 -6.58 8.63 -20.32
N ASN A 35 -6.94 9.78 -19.72
CA ASN A 35 -8.30 10.28 -19.61
C ASN A 35 -9.29 9.24 -19.04
N LYS A 36 -8.78 8.32 -18.21
CA LYS A 36 -9.57 7.27 -17.56
C LYS A 36 -9.65 7.55 -16.07
N ALA A 37 -10.86 7.53 -15.52
CA ALA A 37 -11.13 7.76 -14.10
C ALA A 37 -11.71 6.49 -13.47
N MET A 38 -11.22 6.14 -12.28
CA MET A 38 -11.70 5.03 -11.46
C MET A 38 -12.63 5.64 -10.42
N SER A 39 -13.68 4.94 -10.03
CA SER A 39 -14.51 5.47 -8.94
C SER A 39 -13.71 5.48 -7.64
N MET A 40 -14.00 6.44 -6.76
CA MET A 40 -13.33 6.54 -5.46
C MET A 40 -13.43 5.24 -4.64
N PRO A 41 -14.59 4.53 -4.58
CA PRO A 41 -14.68 3.26 -3.88
C PRO A 41 -13.78 2.17 -4.46
N GLN A 42 -13.67 2.10 -5.79
CA GLN A 42 -12.77 1.14 -6.47
C GLN A 42 -11.31 1.44 -6.17
N LEU A 43 -10.91 2.72 -6.14
CA LEU A 43 -9.55 3.11 -5.78
C LEU A 43 -9.20 2.72 -4.35
N VAL A 44 -10.11 2.95 -3.40
CA VAL A 44 -9.91 2.55 -2.00
C VAL A 44 -9.78 1.03 -1.86
N LEU A 45 -10.58 0.26 -2.62
CA LEU A 45 -10.49 -1.19 -2.63
C LEU A 45 -9.12 -1.66 -3.18
N LEU A 46 -8.67 -1.05 -4.28
CA LEU A 46 -7.37 -1.35 -4.88
C LEU A 46 -6.21 -1.07 -3.91
N ILE A 47 -6.24 0.08 -3.23
CA ILE A 47 -5.23 0.45 -2.23
C ILE A 47 -5.17 -0.58 -1.09
N LYS A 48 -6.33 -1.00 -0.57
CA LYS A 48 -6.40 -2.02 0.49
C LYS A 48 -5.82 -3.35 0.01
N GLN A 49 -6.14 -3.76 -1.20
CA GLN A 49 -5.64 -5.00 -1.80
C GLN A 49 -4.12 -4.95 -1.99
N ASP A 50 -3.57 -3.84 -2.46
CA ASP A 50 -2.11 -3.66 -2.61
C ASP A 50 -1.38 -3.77 -1.27
N ILE A 51 -1.93 -3.16 -0.21
CA ILE A 51 -1.36 -3.25 1.15
C ILE A 51 -1.42 -4.70 1.66
N GLN A 52 -2.54 -5.39 1.47
CA GLN A 52 -2.69 -6.80 1.86
C GLN A 52 -1.71 -7.70 1.09
N ASN A 53 -1.56 -7.49 -0.21
CA ASN A 53 -0.61 -8.23 -1.04
C ASN A 53 0.83 -8.00 -0.58
N TRP A 54 1.17 -6.76 -0.21
CA TRP A 54 2.47 -6.44 0.37
C TRP A 54 2.71 -7.18 1.69
N HIS A 55 1.73 -7.17 2.61
CA HIS A 55 1.83 -7.93 3.85
C HIS A 55 2.00 -9.43 3.60
N MET A 56 1.20 -10.02 2.71
CA MET A 56 1.29 -11.45 2.36
C MET A 56 2.64 -11.81 1.75
N ALA A 57 3.15 -10.99 0.83
CA ALA A 57 4.47 -11.19 0.26
C ALA A 57 5.53 -11.11 1.37
N HIS A 58 5.50 -10.09 2.22
CA HIS A 58 6.46 -9.94 3.29
C HIS A 58 6.49 -11.16 4.23
N THR A 59 5.33 -11.69 4.61
CA THR A 59 5.25 -12.90 5.46
C THR A 59 5.72 -14.16 4.75
N LEU A 60 5.50 -14.30 3.44
CA LEU A 60 5.94 -15.47 2.67
C LEU A 60 7.46 -15.48 2.41
N TRP A 61 8.12 -14.32 2.46
CA TRP A 61 9.56 -14.20 2.29
C TRP A 61 10.35 -14.39 3.60
N GLU A 62 9.67 -14.51 4.74
CA GLU A 62 10.28 -14.71 6.07
C GLU A 62 10.22 -16.17 6.58
N GLU A 63 9.66 -17.12 5.80
CA GLU A 63 9.74 -18.58 6.01
C GLU A 63 10.96 -19.20 5.31
#